data_AF-A0A5C5PQB9-F1
#
_entry.id   AF-A0A5C5PQB9-F1
#
_cell.length_a   1.000
_cell.length_b   1.000
_cell.length_c   1.000
_cell.angle_alpha   90.00
_cell.angle_beta   90.00
_cell.angle_gamma   90.00
#
_symmetry.space_group_name_H-M   'P 1'
#
loop_
_entity.id
_entity.type
_entity.pdbx_description
1 polymer ?
#
loop_
_entity_poly.entity_id
_entity_poly.type
_entity_poly.pdbx_seq_one_letter_code
_entity_poly.pdbx_strand_id
1 'polypeptide(L)'
;MLFHVKMTVNLPIDMDPTKAAALKADEKELAQRLQREGTWRHLWRIAGHYANYSVFDVASVEALHDTLMQLPLFPYMDIEINGLCRHPSSVHSDDR
;
A
#
# COMPACT_ATOMS: atom_id res chain seq x y z
N MET A 1 7.52 8.66 -9.13
CA MET A 1 7.51 9.51 -7.92
C MET A 1 7.30 8.59 -6.73
N LEU A 2 8.07 8.77 -5.67
CA LEU A 2 8.02 7.87 -4.51
C LEU A 2 7.12 8.40 -3.42
N PHE A 3 6.33 7.50 -2.84
CA PHE A 3 5.45 7.80 -1.73
C PHE A 3 5.64 6.76 -0.63
N HIS A 4 5.92 7.22 0.58
CA HIS A 4 5.82 6.40 1.78
C HIS A 4 4.39 6.41 2.28
N VAL A 5 3.79 5.23 2.38
CA VAL A 5 2.39 5.07 2.73
C VAL A 5 2.28 4.15 3.94
N LYS A 6 1.66 4.62 5.01
CA LYS A 6 1.25 3.79 6.14
C LYS A 6 -0.23 3.49 6.00
N MET A 7 -0.59 2.20 6.05
CA MET A 7 -1.98 1.76 5.95
C MET A 7 -2.33 0.91 7.17
N THR A 8 -3.35 1.32 7.92
CA THR A 8 -3.87 0.59 9.08
C THR A 8 -5.22 0.00 8.71
N VAL A 9 -5.38 -1.32 8.81
CA VAL A 9 -6.61 -2.03 8.43
C VAL A 9 -7.53 -2.16 9.65
N ASN A 10 -8.72 -1.59 9.53
CA ASN A 10 -9.78 -1.52 10.54
C ASN A 10 -11.03 -2.24 10.04
N LEU A 11 -10.98 -3.57 9.95
CA LEU A 11 -12.17 -4.36 9.59
C LEU A 11 -13.16 -4.38 10.78
N PRO A 12 -14.47 -4.21 10.53
CA PRO A 12 -15.51 -4.40 11.54
C PRO A 12 -15.39 -5.78 12.20
N ILE A 13 -15.52 -5.82 13.53
CA ILE A 13 -15.37 -7.04 14.33
C ILE A 13 -16.49 -8.05 14.09
N ASP A 14 -17.66 -7.57 13.65
CA ASP A 14 -18.86 -8.33 13.32
C ASP A 14 -18.95 -8.67 11.82
N MET A 15 -17.93 -8.35 11.03
CA MET A 15 -17.90 -8.71 9.62
C MET A 15 -17.94 -10.24 9.45
N ASP A 16 -18.79 -10.70 8.52
CA ASP A 16 -18.85 -12.11 8.13
C ASP A 16 -17.43 -12.63 7.78
N PRO A 17 -16.93 -13.68 8.47
CA PRO A 17 -15.60 -14.24 8.23
C PRO A 17 -15.35 -14.65 6.78
N THR A 18 -16.39 -15.14 6.08
CA THR A 18 -16.33 -15.55 4.68
C THR A 18 -16.11 -14.33 3.77
N LYS A 19 -16.84 -13.23 4.04
CA LYS A 19 -16.68 -11.97 3.32
C LYS A 19 -15.32 -11.35 3.59
N ALA A 20 -14.87 -11.37 4.85
CA ALA A 20 -13.54 -10.88 5.23
C ALA A 20 -12.42 -11.68 4.55
N ALA A 21 -12.58 -12.99 4.42
CA ALA A 21 -11.63 -13.86 3.73
C ALA A 21 -11.57 -13.56 2.23
N ALA A 22 -12.73 -13.39 1.57
CA ALA A 22 -12.81 -13.01 0.16
C ALA A 22 -12.14 -11.65 -0.10
N LEU A 23 -12.48 -10.61 0.68
CA LEU A 23 -11.85 -9.28 0.57
C LEU A 23 -10.33 -9.35 0.72
N LYS A 24 -9.83 -10.15 1.68
CA LYS A 24 -8.38 -10.33 1.89
C LYS A 24 -7.72 -11.08 0.73
N ALA A 25 -8.43 -12.00 0.08
CA ALA A 25 -7.91 -12.73 -1.08
C ALA A 25 -7.77 -11.80 -2.29
N ASP A 26 -8.81 -11.02 -2.59
CA ASP A 26 -8.82 -10.06 -3.70
C ASP A 26 -7.75 -8.97 -3.49
N GLU A 27 -7.65 -8.44 -2.26
CA GLU A 27 -6.61 -7.48 -1.88
C GLU A 27 -5.21 -8.06 -2.11
N LYS A 28 -4.98 -9.31 -1.70
CA LYS A 28 -3.70 -9.98 -1.86
C LYS A 28 -3.34 -10.14 -3.34
N GLU A 29 -4.31 -10.51 -4.19
CA GLU A 29 -4.08 -10.66 -5.62
C GLU A 29 -3.69 -9.32 -6.26
N LEU A 30 -4.46 -8.26 -5.99
CA LEU A 30 -4.18 -6.92 -6.49
C LEU A 30 -2.83 -6.40 -6.00
N ALA A 31 -2.53 -6.52 -4.70
CA ALA A 31 -1.26 -6.09 -4.13
C ALA A 31 -0.08 -6.86 -4.73
N GLN A 32 -0.23 -8.16 -4.99
CA GLN A 32 0.81 -8.96 -5.66
C GLN A 32 1.02 -8.52 -7.11
N ARG A 33 -0.06 -8.20 -7.84
CA ARG A 33 0.04 -7.67 -9.20
C ARG A 33 0.77 -6.32 -9.23
N LEU A 34 0.37 -5.38 -8.37
CA LEU A 34 1.01 -4.06 -8.25
C LEU A 34 2.50 -4.16 -7.86
N GLN A 35 2.86 -5.14 -7.02
CA GLN A 35 4.27 -5.43 -6.70
C GLN A 35 5.05 -5.94 -7.92
N ARG A 36 4.48 -6.87 -8.70
CA ARG A 36 5.11 -7.40 -9.93
C ARG A 36 5.27 -6.33 -11.01
N GLU A 37 4.32 -5.40 -11.10
CA GLU A 37 4.37 -4.25 -12.02
C GLU A 37 5.35 -3.15 -11.56
N GLY A 38 5.83 -3.21 -10.32
CA GLY A 38 6.75 -2.23 -9.73
C GLY A 38 6.08 -1.00 -9.13
N THR A 39 4.76 -0.84 -9.31
CA THR A 39 3.94 0.22 -8.73
C THR A 39 4.01 0.21 -7.20
N TRP A 40 3.87 -0.97 -6.60
CA TRP A 40 4.01 -1.16 -5.15
C TRP A 40 5.39 -1.75 -4.86
N ARG A 41 6.41 -0.89 -4.81
CA ARG A 41 7.82 -1.28 -4.75
C ARG A 41 8.18 -2.06 -3.49
N HIS A 42 7.68 -1.62 -2.34
CA HIS A 42 7.97 -2.28 -1.08
C HIS A 42 6.74 -2.37 -0.17
N LEU A 43 6.67 -3.45 0.60
CA LEU A 43 5.57 -3.74 1.50
C LEU A 43 6.10 -4.47 2.74
N TRP A 44 5.95 -3.86 3.92
CA TRP A 44 6.34 -4.44 5.19
C TRP A 44 5.20 -4.41 6.20
N ARG A 45 5.05 -5.49 6.96
CA ARG A 45 4.16 -5.56 8.13
C ARG A 45 4.75 -4.73 9.27
N ILE A 46 3.93 -3.92 9.93
CA ILE A 46 4.30 -3.30 11.21
C ILE A 46 4.11 -4.34 12.31
N ALA A 47 5.17 -4.67 13.05
CA ALA A 47 5.13 -5.69 14.09
C ALA A 47 4.10 -5.35 15.18
N GLY A 48 3.22 -6.29 15.51
CA GLY A 48 2.16 -6.10 16.50
C GLY A 48 0.92 -5.33 16.01
N HIS A 49 0.91 -4.84 14.77
CA HIS A 49 -0.22 -4.08 14.22
C HIS A 49 -0.77 -4.73 12.96
N TYR A 50 -2.10 -4.63 12.76
CA TYR A 50 -2.70 -4.97 11.47
C TYR A 50 -2.54 -3.81 10.47
N ALA A 51 -1.29 -3.39 10.28
CA ALA A 51 -0.91 -2.25 9.48
C ALA A 51 0.34 -2.58 8.64
N ASN A 52 0.65 -1.74 7.66
CA ASN A 52 1.85 -1.87 6.85
C ASN A 52 2.50 -0.51 6.58
N TYR A 53 3.81 -0.56 6.33
CA TYR A 53 4.53 0.51 5.64
C TYR A 53 4.83 0.06 4.23
N SER A 54 4.58 0.97 3.28
CA SER A 54 4.71 0.72 1.86
C SER A 54 5.46 1.85 1.17
N VAL A 55 6.14 1.50 0.08
CA VAL A 55 6.68 2.48 -0.87
C VAL A 55 6.02 2.23 -2.21
N PHE A 56 5.33 3.24 -2.74
CA PHE A 56 4.77 3.24 -4.08
C PHE A 56 5.65 4.07 -5.00
N ASP A 57 5.86 3.60 -6.24
CA ASP A 57 6.45 4.39 -7.32
C ASP A 57 5.46 4.57 -8.45
N VAL A 58 4.90 5.77 -8.56
CA VAL A 58 3.87 6.12 -9.55
C VAL A 58 4.18 7.45 -10.23
N ALA A 59 3.58 7.69 -11.40
CA ALA A 59 3.88 8.88 -12.20
C ALA A 59 3.44 10.20 -11.57
N SER A 60 2.39 10.19 -10.72
CA SER A 60 1.79 11.40 -10.13
C SER A 60 1.05 11.10 -8.82
N VAL A 61 0.66 12.16 -8.11
CA VAL A 61 -0.23 12.07 -6.94
C VAL A 61 -1.62 11.50 -7.30
N GLU A 62 -2.12 11.79 -8.50
CA GLU A 62 -3.39 11.26 -9.02
C GLU A 62 -3.30 9.75 -9.26
N ALA A 63 -2.21 9.30 -9.88
CA ALA A 63 -1.95 7.87 -10.08
C ALA A 63 -1.85 7.11 -8.74
N LEU A 64 -1.29 7.73 -7.70
CA LEU A 64 -1.32 7.15 -6.35
C LEU A 64 -2.75 7.03 -5.83
N HIS A 65 -3.53 8.11 -5.92
CA HIS A 65 -4.91 8.14 -5.45
C HIS A 65 -5.75 7.05 -6.12
N ASP A 66 -5.69 6.95 -7.45
CA ASP A 66 -6.42 5.95 -8.22
C ASP A 66 -5.99 4.52 -7.87
N THR A 67 -4.70 4.31 -7.61
CA THR A 67 -4.17 3.00 -7.19
C THR A 67 -4.73 2.60 -5.82
N LEU A 68 -4.73 3.52 -4.86
CA LEU A 68 -5.24 3.26 -3.51
C LEU A 68 -6.75 3.04 -3.50
N MET A 69 -7.50 3.81 -4.30
CA MET A 69 -8.96 3.66 -4.42
C MET A 69 -9.40 2.32 -5.00
N GLN A 70 -8.53 1.64 -5.75
CA GLN A 70 -8.80 0.31 -6.30
C GLN A 70 -8.61 -0.81 -5.28
N LEU A 71 -7.97 -0.56 -4.13
CA LEU A 71 -7.74 -1.59 -3.13
C LEU A 71 -9.08 -2.06 -2.52
N PRO A 72 -9.42 -3.36 -2.57
CA PRO A 72 -10.63 -3.89 -1.93
C PRO A 72 -10.79 -3.51 -0.45
N LEU A 73 -9.69 -3.35 0.28
CA LEU A 73 -9.69 -2.95 1.67
C LEU A 73 -9.73 -1.44 1.90
N PHE A 74 -9.62 -0.59 0.87
CA PHE A 74 -9.61 0.87 0.99
C PHE A 74 -10.71 1.45 1.91
N PRO A 75 -11.98 1.00 1.84
CA PRO A 75 -13.04 1.51 2.72
C PRO A 75 -12.82 1.24 4.22
N TYR A 76 -11.89 0.34 4.56
CA TYR A 76 -11.58 -0.08 5.92
C TYR A 76 -10.17 0.34 6.35
N MET A 77 -9.50 1.22 5.60
CA MET A 77 -8.14 1.66 5.90
C MET A 77 -8.10 3.08 6.44
N ASP A 78 -7.21 3.30 7.41
CA ASP A 78 -6.65 4.61 7.70
C ASP A 78 -5.30 4.73 7.00
N ILE A 79 -5.11 5.79 6.21
CA ILE A 79 -3.99 5.92 5.28
C ILE A 79 -3.27 7.25 5.49
N GLU A 80 -1.98 7.18 5.79
CA GLU A 80 -1.08 8.34 5.85
C GLU A 80 -0.09 8.30 4.68
N ILE A 81 0.03 9.40 3.94
CA ILE A 81 0.83 9.49 2.71
C ILE A 81 1.88 10.58 2.87
N ASN A 82 3.14 10.25 2.56
CA ASN A 82 4.24 11.20 2.51
C ASN A 82 4.94 11.11 1.15
N GLY A 83 5.00 12.23 0.43
CA GLY A 83 5.83 12.33 -0.78
C GLY A 83 7.31 12.27 -0.42
N LEU A 84 8.09 11.47 -1.16
CA LEU A 84 9.52 11.33 -0.96
C LEU A 84 10.29 11.94 -2.12
N CYS A 85 11.39 12.63 -1.79
CA CYS A 85 12.40 13.03 -2.75
C CYS A 85 13.67 12.21 -2.53
N ARG A 86 14.51 12.14 -3.55
CA ARG A 86 15.79 11.46 -3.43
C ARG A 86 16.72 12.25 -2.52
N HIS A 87 17.32 11.56 -1.56
CA HIS A 87 18.30 12.15 -0.67
C HIS A 87 19.64 12.39 -1.40
N PRO A 88 20.26 13.59 -1.30
CA PRO A 88 21.50 13.92 -2.01
C PRO A 88 22.70 13.05 -1.62
N SER A 89 22.67 12.49 -0.41
CA SER A 89 23.71 11.56 0.08
C SER A 89 23.41 10.08 -0.22
N SER A 90 22.38 9.76 -1.01
CA SER A 90 22.13 8.37 -1.42
C SER A 90 23.31 7.87 -2.26
N VAL A 91 23.88 6.72 -1.86
CA VAL A 91 24.97 6.06 -2.59
C VAL A 91 24.48 5.28 -3.81
N HIS A 92 23.19 4.99 -3.87
CA HIS A 92 22.57 4.30 -5.01
C HIS A 92 22.30 5.28 -6.14
N SER A 93 22.46 4.83 -7.39
CA SER A 93 22.21 5.61 -8.60
C SER A 93 20.73 5.66 -8.99
N ASP A 94 19.90 4.77 -8.46
CA ASP A 94 18.44 4.73 -8.60
C ASP A 94 17.77 4.51 -7.24
N ASP A 95 16.44 4.43 -7.26
CA ASP A 95 15.61 4.32 -6.06
C ASP A 95 14.90 2.94 -5.97
N ARG A 96 15.44 1.93 -6.68
CA ARG A 96 14.85 0.58 -6.83
C ARG A 96 15.25 -0.37 -5.69
#